data_AF-A0A438E877-F1
#
_entry.id   AF-A0A438E877-F1
#
_cell.length_a   1.000
_cell.length_b   1.000
_cell.length_c   1.000
_cell.angle_alpha   90.00
_cell.angle_beta   90.00
_cell.angle_gamma   90.00
#
_symmetry.space_group_name_H-M   'P 1'
#
loop_
_entity.id
_entity.type
_entity.pdbx_description
1 polymer ?
#
loop_
_entity_poly.entity_id
_entity_poly.type
_entity_poly.pdbx_seq_one_letter_code
_entity_poly.pdbx_strand_id
1 'polypeptide(L)'
;MWVFFINPAFIEPFGLTLIEAAAYGLPIVATRNGGPVDIHRVLDNGLLVDPHDQQSIADALLKLVADKQLWAKCRQNGLKNIHLFSWPEHCKTYLTKIASCKPRHPQWQRTDDGTENSDTDSPGDSLRDIQDISLNLKFSLDGHKNEASGNPENSDENAVDGKSKLENAVLTWSKGFVRDTRKAGFTEKSDQNTGTGKFPALRRRKHIFVIAVDCDTNTDTLETAGKILEAFGKEKTEGSVGFILSTSMSISEVHSFLVSGGLSPSDFDAFVCNSGSDLYYSSLTSEDSPFVLDLYYHSHIEYRWGGEGLRKSLVRWTASINDKMADNERIVVENEQVLTEYCYAFKVQKPGMVPPVKELRKLMRIHALRCHVIYCQNGTKLNVIPIMASRSQALRYLYVRWGVDLSNIVVFVGESGDTDYEGCLVGCTKLPNIVQMTEDCSGSDIRSSLEKVGVLKG
;
A
#
# COMPACT_ATOMS: atom_id res chain seq x y z
N MET A 1 1.41 -48.74 -14.83
CA MET A 1 2.33 -47.73 -15.38
C MET A 1 2.52 -46.65 -14.32
N TRP A 2 3.75 -46.39 -13.89
CA TRP A 2 4.05 -45.36 -12.89
C TRP A 2 4.14 -44.02 -13.60
N VAL A 3 3.18 -43.14 -13.35
CA VAL A 3 3.11 -41.81 -13.98
C VAL A 3 3.45 -40.78 -12.91
N PHE A 4 4.29 -39.82 -13.26
CA PHE A 4 4.62 -38.66 -12.44
C PHE A 4 4.68 -37.43 -13.35
N PHE A 5 4.55 -36.24 -12.77
CA PHE A 5 4.62 -34.98 -13.51
C PHE A 5 5.92 -34.25 -13.19
N ILE A 6 6.56 -33.64 -14.18
CA ILE A 6 7.80 -32.88 -14.00
C ILE A 6 7.66 -31.45 -14.54
N ASN A 7 8.07 -30.46 -13.74
CA ASN A 7 8.15 -29.05 -14.13
C ASN A 7 9.49 -28.45 -13.64
N PRO A 8 10.59 -28.59 -14.41
CA PRO A 8 11.91 -28.10 -14.04
C PRO A 8 12.13 -26.68 -14.58
N ALA A 9 11.15 -25.79 -14.43
CA ALA A 9 11.27 -24.39 -14.86
C ALA A 9 12.38 -23.67 -14.10
N PHE A 10 13.07 -22.70 -14.74
CA PHE A 10 14.09 -21.90 -14.06
C PHE A 10 13.53 -21.16 -12.83
N ILE A 11 12.32 -20.63 -12.97
CA ILE A 11 11.52 -20.01 -11.90
C ILE A 11 10.05 -20.34 -12.18
N GLU A 12 9.36 -20.91 -11.19
CA GLU A 12 7.91 -21.15 -11.25
C GLU A 12 7.24 -20.30 -10.17
N PRO A 13 6.49 -19.24 -10.52
CA PRO A 13 5.97 -18.29 -9.53
C PRO A 13 4.91 -18.91 -8.62
N PHE A 14 4.02 -19.76 -9.14
CA PHE A 14 3.00 -20.42 -8.33
C PHE A 14 2.97 -21.93 -8.57
N GLY A 15 2.79 -22.40 -9.80
CA GLY A 15 2.74 -23.83 -10.11
C GLY A 15 1.33 -24.44 -10.11
N LEU A 16 0.37 -23.84 -10.81
CA LEU A 16 -1.00 -24.40 -10.95
C LEU A 16 -0.99 -25.83 -11.50
N THR A 17 -0.12 -26.11 -12.48
CA THR A 17 0.05 -27.43 -13.08
C THR A 17 0.51 -28.48 -12.07
N LEU A 18 1.26 -28.09 -11.03
CA LEU A 18 1.68 -28.99 -9.95
C LEU A 18 0.51 -29.36 -9.04
N ILE A 19 -0.36 -28.40 -8.74
CA ILE A 19 -1.58 -28.60 -7.94
C ILE A 19 -2.54 -29.51 -8.73
N GLU A 20 -2.73 -29.26 -10.02
CA GLU A 20 -3.55 -30.11 -10.89
C GLU A 20 -3.01 -31.55 -10.94
N ALA A 21 -1.71 -31.73 -11.16
CA ALA A 21 -1.07 -33.06 -11.13
C ALA A 21 -1.29 -33.76 -9.78
N ALA A 22 -1.13 -33.04 -8.68
CA ALA A 22 -1.37 -33.56 -7.34
C ALA A 22 -2.83 -33.97 -7.10
N ALA A 23 -3.80 -33.23 -7.66
CA ALA A 23 -5.23 -33.54 -7.59
C ALA A 23 -5.58 -34.86 -8.28
N TYR A 24 -4.85 -35.21 -9.34
CA TYR A 24 -4.95 -36.52 -10.00
C TYR A 24 -4.10 -37.60 -9.31
N GLY A 25 -3.44 -37.28 -8.20
CA GLY A 25 -2.60 -38.20 -7.43
C GLY A 25 -1.27 -38.52 -8.11
N LEU A 26 -0.78 -37.64 -8.99
CA LEU A 26 0.54 -37.80 -9.59
C LEU A 26 1.61 -37.23 -8.66
N PRO A 27 2.66 -38.01 -8.33
CA PRO A 27 3.86 -37.45 -7.73
C PRO A 27 4.49 -36.39 -8.64
N ILE A 28 5.07 -35.36 -8.04
CA ILE A 28 5.67 -34.24 -8.78
C ILE A 28 7.20 -34.20 -8.64
N VAL A 29 7.88 -33.74 -9.68
CA VAL A 29 9.27 -33.25 -9.61
C VAL A 29 9.26 -31.80 -10.07
N ALA A 30 9.65 -30.87 -9.21
CA ALA A 30 9.51 -29.45 -9.48
C ALA A 30 10.76 -28.66 -9.13
N THR A 31 10.93 -27.49 -9.76
CA THR A 31 12.01 -26.57 -9.43
C THR A 31 11.97 -26.11 -7.97
N ARG A 32 13.13 -25.97 -7.34
CA ARG A 32 13.27 -25.37 -5.99
C ARG A 32 13.15 -23.85 -5.98
N ASN A 33 12.88 -23.23 -7.13
CA ASN A 33 12.82 -21.77 -7.29
C ASN A 33 11.38 -21.28 -7.47
N GLY A 34 10.81 -20.71 -6.40
CA GLY A 34 9.49 -20.06 -6.42
C GLY A 34 8.39 -20.83 -5.70
N GLY A 35 7.16 -20.73 -6.20
CA GLY A 35 5.94 -21.32 -5.62
C GLY A 35 5.96 -22.84 -5.39
N PRO A 36 6.68 -23.67 -6.16
CA PRO A 36 6.71 -25.12 -5.89
C PRO A 36 7.26 -25.49 -4.51
N VAL A 37 8.12 -24.65 -3.92
CA VAL A 37 8.63 -24.87 -2.56
C VAL A 37 7.49 -24.85 -1.54
N ASP A 38 6.57 -23.91 -1.69
CA ASP A 38 5.41 -23.77 -0.81
C ASP A 38 4.38 -24.88 -1.07
N ILE A 39 4.15 -25.23 -2.34
CA ILE A 39 3.28 -26.36 -2.71
C ILE A 39 3.82 -27.67 -2.13
N HIS A 40 5.09 -27.97 -2.34
CA HIS A 40 5.70 -29.20 -1.86
C HIS A 40 5.66 -29.29 -0.33
N ARG A 41 5.85 -28.18 0.38
CA ARG A 41 5.77 -28.16 1.85
C ARG A 41 4.37 -28.51 2.38
N VAL A 42 3.32 -28.11 1.67
CA VAL A 42 1.93 -28.41 2.07
C VAL A 42 1.50 -29.80 1.61
N LEU A 43 1.83 -30.18 0.38
CA LEU A 43 1.36 -31.42 -0.21
C LEU A 43 2.21 -32.63 0.14
N ASP A 44 3.53 -32.48 0.34
CA ASP A 44 4.51 -33.58 0.50
C ASP A 44 4.35 -34.68 -0.58
N ASN A 45 4.10 -34.26 -1.83
CA ASN A 45 3.73 -35.16 -2.93
C ASN A 45 4.81 -35.32 -4.00
N GLY A 46 6.09 -35.07 -3.69
CA GLY A 46 7.12 -35.05 -4.73
C GLY A 46 8.54 -34.74 -4.27
N LEU A 47 9.38 -34.31 -5.21
CA LEU A 47 10.77 -33.90 -4.99
C LEU A 47 11.04 -32.53 -5.61
N LEU A 48 11.90 -31.74 -4.95
CA LEU A 48 12.39 -30.46 -5.46
C LEU A 48 13.81 -30.62 -6.03
N VAL A 49 14.07 -29.99 -7.18
CA VAL A 49 15.35 -30.08 -7.92
C VAL A 49 15.88 -28.69 -8.29
N ASP A 50 17.19 -28.57 -8.48
CA ASP A 50 17.78 -27.38 -9.12
C ASP A 50 17.61 -27.50 -10.64
N PRO A 51 16.90 -26.56 -11.31
CA PRO A 51 16.74 -26.59 -12.76
C PRO A 51 18.06 -26.43 -13.55
N HIS A 52 19.16 -25.98 -12.92
CA HIS A 52 20.48 -25.88 -13.56
C HIS A 52 21.33 -27.15 -13.37
N ASP A 53 20.90 -28.08 -12.52
CA ASP A 53 21.63 -29.32 -12.26
C ASP A 53 20.91 -30.50 -12.94
N GLN A 54 21.42 -30.86 -14.12
CA GLN A 54 20.90 -31.99 -14.89
C GLN A 54 20.96 -33.30 -14.11
N GLN A 55 21.97 -33.50 -13.26
CA GLN A 55 22.13 -34.73 -12.47
C GLN A 55 21.07 -34.79 -11.37
N SER A 56 20.80 -33.66 -10.68
CA SER A 56 19.72 -33.57 -9.69
C SER A 56 18.37 -33.95 -10.26
N ILE A 57 18.06 -33.49 -11.49
CA ILE A 57 16.82 -33.85 -12.19
C ILE A 57 16.79 -35.36 -12.47
N ALA A 58 17.86 -35.91 -13.05
CA ALA A 58 17.93 -37.34 -13.38
C ALA A 58 17.77 -38.23 -12.15
N ASP A 59 18.46 -37.90 -11.05
CA ASP A 59 18.43 -38.66 -9.81
C ASP A 59 17.04 -38.63 -9.17
N ALA A 60 16.35 -37.48 -9.19
CA ALA A 60 14.98 -37.36 -8.68
C ALA A 60 13.99 -38.20 -9.48
N LEU A 61 14.10 -38.20 -10.81
CA LEU A 61 13.27 -39.01 -11.69
C LEU A 61 13.52 -40.51 -11.46
N LEU A 62 14.79 -40.93 -11.42
CA LEU A 62 15.17 -42.31 -11.16
C LEU A 62 14.67 -42.78 -9.79
N LYS A 63 14.78 -41.93 -8.75
CA LYS A 63 14.31 -42.23 -7.41
C LYS A 63 12.79 -42.48 -7.38
N LEU A 64 11.99 -41.64 -8.03
CA LEU A 64 10.53 -41.82 -8.09
C LEU A 64 10.10 -43.04 -8.91
N VAL A 65 10.86 -43.42 -9.93
CA VAL A 65 10.58 -44.62 -10.75
C VAL A 65 11.00 -45.91 -10.03
N ALA A 66 12.15 -45.88 -9.34
CA ALA A 66 12.71 -47.05 -8.68
C ALA A 66 12.02 -47.36 -7.34
N ASP A 67 11.66 -46.34 -6.56
CA ASP A 67 11.06 -46.50 -5.24
C ASP A 67 9.53 -46.43 -5.29
N LYS A 68 8.91 -47.61 -5.34
CA LYS A 68 7.44 -47.76 -5.34
C LYS A 68 6.79 -47.26 -4.05
N GLN A 69 7.48 -47.35 -2.90
CA GLN A 69 6.93 -46.90 -1.63
C GLN A 69 6.89 -45.38 -1.59
N LEU A 70 7.96 -44.72 -2.04
CA LEU A 70 8.01 -43.27 -2.19
C LEU A 70 6.92 -42.78 -3.14
N TRP A 71 6.78 -43.40 -4.32
CA TRP A 71 5.75 -43.02 -5.28
C TRP A 71 4.33 -43.13 -4.69
N ALA A 72 4.04 -44.24 -4.00
CA ALA A 72 2.74 -44.46 -3.36
C ALA A 72 2.46 -43.44 -2.25
N LYS A 73 3.48 -43.13 -1.44
CA LYS A 73 3.41 -42.09 -0.40
C LYS A 73 3.10 -40.73 -1.02
N CYS A 74 3.85 -40.32 -2.04
CA CYS A 74 3.64 -39.04 -2.73
C CYS A 74 2.22 -38.94 -3.31
N ARG A 75 1.71 -40.02 -3.93
CA ARG A 75 0.33 -40.08 -4.42
C ARG A 75 -0.69 -39.90 -3.30
N GLN A 76 -0.53 -40.64 -2.21
CA GLN A 76 -1.46 -40.59 -1.08
C GLN A 76 -1.47 -39.19 -0.44
N ASN A 77 -0.28 -38.61 -0.26
CA ASN A 77 -0.11 -37.28 0.29
C ASN A 77 -0.77 -36.21 -0.61
N GLY A 78 -0.54 -36.27 -1.93
CA GLY A 78 -1.19 -35.36 -2.89
C GLY A 78 -2.71 -35.40 -2.81
N LEU A 79 -3.31 -36.60 -2.88
CA LEU A 79 -4.76 -36.78 -2.79
C LEU A 79 -5.33 -36.36 -1.44
N LYS A 80 -4.60 -36.60 -0.34
CA LYS A 80 -5.01 -36.22 1.01
C LYS A 80 -5.01 -34.71 1.19
N ASN A 81 -3.96 -34.03 0.75
CA ASN A 81 -3.70 -32.63 1.09
C ASN A 81 -4.20 -31.63 0.04
N ILE A 82 -4.63 -32.07 -1.14
CA ILE A 82 -5.05 -31.18 -2.23
C ILE A 82 -6.18 -30.20 -1.84
N HIS A 83 -7.05 -30.59 -0.93
CA HIS A 83 -8.15 -29.76 -0.44
C HIS A 83 -7.68 -28.44 0.20
N LEU A 84 -6.44 -28.37 0.68
CA LEU A 84 -5.83 -27.17 1.25
C LEU A 84 -5.60 -26.06 0.20
N PHE A 85 -5.55 -26.42 -1.09
CA PHE A 85 -5.46 -25.47 -2.20
C PHE A 85 -6.83 -25.10 -2.79
N SER A 86 -7.92 -25.50 -2.14
CA SER A 86 -9.27 -25.12 -2.57
C SER A 86 -9.61 -23.67 -2.21
N TRP A 87 -10.52 -23.07 -2.98
CA TRP A 87 -11.03 -21.72 -2.70
C TRP A 87 -11.57 -21.54 -1.28
N PRO A 88 -12.39 -22.46 -0.72
CA PRO A 88 -12.87 -22.34 0.65
C PRO A 88 -11.76 -22.28 1.70
N GLU A 89 -10.76 -23.16 1.63
CA GLU A 89 -9.63 -23.16 2.57
C GLU A 89 -8.74 -21.93 2.38
N HIS A 90 -8.54 -21.49 1.15
CA HIS A 90 -7.85 -20.23 0.85
C HIS A 90 -8.57 -19.03 1.50
N CYS A 91 -9.88 -18.88 1.26
CA CYS A 91 -10.68 -17.80 1.84
C CYS A 91 -10.66 -17.84 3.37
N LYS A 92 -10.82 -19.03 3.96
CA LYS A 92 -10.78 -19.21 5.42
C LYS A 92 -9.44 -18.80 6.01
N THR A 93 -8.34 -19.27 5.42
CA THR A 93 -6.97 -18.94 5.87
C THR A 93 -6.72 -17.43 5.73
N TYR A 94 -7.12 -16.85 4.60
CA TYR A 94 -6.97 -15.43 4.33
C TYR A 94 -7.73 -14.57 5.34
N LEU A 95 -9.02 -14.85 5.56
CA LEU A 95 -9.85 -14.12 6.52
C LEU A 95 -9.34 -14.28 7.95
N THR A 96 -8.89 -15.47 8.34
CA THR A 96 -8.28 -15.72 9.66
C THR A 96 -7.03 -14.87 9.85
N LYS A 97 -6.17 -14.77 8.83
CA LYS A 97 -4.99 -13.91 8.87
C LYS A 97 -5.35 -12.43 8.97
N ILE A 98 -6.29 -11.94 8.16
CA ILE A 98 -6.73 -10.55 8.27
C ILE A 98 -7.32 -10.28 9.66
N ALA A 99 -8.15 -11.18 10.19
CA ALA A 99 -8.71 -11.04 11.53
C ALA A 99 -7.64 -11.03 12.64
N SER A 100 -6.53 -11.75 12.43
CA SER A 100 -5.38 -11.74 13.35
C SER A 100 -4.51 -10.48 13.24
N CYS A 101 -4.56 -9.79 12.10
CA CYS A 101 -3.89 -8.51 11.96
C CYS A 101 -4.66 -7.45 12.75
N LYS A 102 -4.06 -6.94 13.84
CA LYS A 102 -4.55 -5.70 14.44
C LYS A 102 -4.56 -4.63 13.34
N PRO A 103 -5.63 -3.82 13.21
CA PRO A 103 -5.55 -2.64 12.37
C PRO A 103 -4.35 -1.83 12.87
N ARG A 104 -3.37 -1.58 12.00
CA ARG A 104 -2.42 -0.49 12.25
C ARG A 104 -3.29 0.75 12.29
N HIS A 105 -3.62 1.22 13.49
CA HIS A 105 -4.31 2.47 13.69
C HIS A 105 -3.22 3.55 13.77
N PRO A 106 -2.92 4.26 12.67
CA PRO A 106 -2.26 5.53 12.78
C PRO A 106 -3.21 6.59 13.39
N GLN A 107 -4.40 6.21 13.88
CA GLN A 107 -5.29 7.15 14.56
C GLN A 107 -4.58 7.81 15.74
N TRP A 108 -4.80 9.11 15.90
CA TRP A 108 -4.46 9.76 17.15
C TRP A 108 -5.18 9.04 18.30
N GLN A 109 -4.45 8.62 19.33
CA GLN A 109 -5.08 8.09 20.54
C GLN A 109 -6.13 9.09 21.02
N ARG A 110 -7.38 8.62 21.16
CA ARG A 110 -8.41 9.36 21.89
C ARG A 110 -7.98 9.33 23.34
N THR A 111 -7.55 10.46 23.89
CA THR A 111 -7.48 10.65 25.34
C THR A 111 -8.92 10.73 25.84
N ASP A 112 -9.53 9.56 25.97
CA ASP A 112 -10.81 9.36 26.65
C ASP A 112 -10.82 8.01 27.36
N ASP A 113 -9.64 7.58 27.84
CA ASP A 113 -9.51 6.48 28.79
C ASP A 113 -8.80 7.05 30.02
N GLY A 114 -9.53 7.04 31.14
CA GLY A 114 -8.94 7.26 32.44
C GLY A 114 -7.81 6.27 32.65
N THR A 115 -6.62 6.81 32.87
CA THR A 115 -5.59 6.29 33.78
C THR A 115 -5.56 4.77 33.97
N GLU A 116 -5.05 4.00 33.01
CA GLU A 116 -4.37 2.73 33.34
C GLU A 116 -3.12 2.54 32.49
N ASN A 117 -1.98 2.68 33.18
CA ASN A 117 -0.65 2.15 32.94
C ASN A 117 -0.05 2.14 31.53
N SER A 118 1.03 2.91 31.42
CA SER A 118 2.06 2.85 30.40
C SER A 118 2.64 1.44 30.25
N ASP A 119 2.54 0.88 29.05
CA ASP A 119 3.59 0.03 28.51
C ASP A 119 4.09 0.68 27.20
N THR A 120 5.37 1.02 27.23
CA THR A 120 6.13 1.58 26.12
C THR A 120 6.33 0.52 25.04
N ASP A 121 5.35 0.33 24.16
CA ASP A 121 5.52 -0.47 22.95
C ASP A 121 6.03 0.42 21.80
N SER A 122 7.33 0.69 21.84
CA SER A 122 8.10 0.97 20.64
C SER A 122 8.62 -0.36 20.11
N PRO A 123 8.10 -0.93 19.01
CA PRO A 123 8.78 -2.01 18.35
C PRO A 123 9.75 -1.40 17.36
N GLY A 124 10.99 -1.21 17.83
CA GLY A 124 12.14 -1.40 16.96
C GLY A 124 12.10 -2.85 16.48
N ASP A 125 11.43 -3.10 15.36
CA ASP A 125 11.39 -4.42 14.72
C ASP A 125 11.92 -4.31 13.29
N SER A 126 13.12 -3.75 13.22
CA SER A 126 14.06 -4.01 12.14
C SER A 126 14.56 -5.45 12.33
N LEU A 127 14.39 -6.30 11.29
CA LEU A 127 15.02 -7.62 11.10
C LEU A 127 14.25 -8.92 11.43
N ARG A 128 12.92 -8.95 11.60
CA ARG A 128 12.19 -10.24 11.71
C ARG A 128 11.65 -10.84 10.40
N ASP A 129 11.41 -10.04 9.37
CA ASP A 129 10.65 -10.49 8.19
C ASP A 129 11.39 -11.41 7.20
N ILE A 130 12.70 -11.61 7.34
CA ILE A 130 13.40 -12.64 6.55
C ILE A 130 13.31 -14.01 7.24
N GLN A 131 13.13 -14.05 8.56
CA GLN A 131 12.92 -15.30 9.30
C GLN A 131 11.44 -15.69 9.35
N ASP A 132 10.50 -14.74 9.31
CA ASP A 132 9.07 -15.03 9.45
C ASP A 132 8.40 -15.74 8.25
N ILE A 133 8.94 -15.62 7.03
CA ILE A 133 8.44 -16.42 5.89
C ILE A 133 8.92 -17.87 5.99
N SER A 134 10.11 -18.12 6.55
CA SER A 134 10.63 -19.48 6.76
C SER A 134 10.14 -20.13 8.05
N LEU A 135 9.75 -19.35 9.07
CA LEU A 135 9.28 -19.85 10.36
C LEU A 135 7.76 -20.05 10.45
N ASN A 136 6.94 -19.29 9.72
CA ASN A 136 5.47 -19.49 9.71
C ASN A 136 4.99 -20.65 8.81
N LEU A 137 5.94 -21.40 8.27
CA LEU A 137 5.73 -22.65 7.56
C LEU A 137 6.18 -23.88 8.36
N LYS A 138 6.61 -23.69 9.62
CA LYS A 138 6.70 -24.79 10.60
C LYS A 138 5.29 -25.15 11.06
N PHE A 139 4.71 -26.16 10.44
CA PHE A 139 3.63 -26.93 11.03
C PHE A 139 4.13 -27.48 12.37
N SER A 140 3.58 -27.01 13.49
CA SER A 140 3.70 -27.74 14.76
C SER A 140 2.77 -28.95 14.67
N LEU A 141 3.35 -30.09 14.32
CA LEU A 141 2.77 -31.41 14.51
C LEU A 141 3.60 -32.12 15.58
N ASP A 142 3.62 -31.61 16.80
CA ASP A 142 4.15 -32.35 17.94
C ASP A 142 3.04 -33.20 18.55
N GLY A 143 2.77 -34.33 17.88
CA GLY A 143 2.11 -35.47 18.51
C GLY A 143 3.15 -36.27 19.27
N HIS A 144 3.33 -35.98 20.56
CA HIS A 144 4.12 -36.82 21.45
C HIS A 144 3.53 -38.24 21.48
N LYS A 145 4.28 -39.22 20.98
CA LYS A 145 4.09 -40.63 21.31
C LYS A 145 4.66 -40.86 22.71
N ASN A 146 3.85 -41.39 23.61
CA ASN A 146 4.29 -42.30 24.65
C ASN A 146 3.25 -43.41 24.80
N GLU A 147 3.75 -44.62 24.87
CA GLU A 147 3.04 -45.90 24.86
C GLU A 147 2.24 -46.14 26.14
N ALA A 148 1.01 -46.64 26.01
CA ALA A 148 0.47 -47.73 26.84
C ALA A 148 -0.90 -48.18 26.33
N SER A 149 -1.11 -49.50 26.41
CA SER A 149 -2.28 -50.31 26.05
C SER A 149 -3.66 -49.75 26.39
N GLY A 150 -4.64 -50.07 25.53
CA GLY A 150 -6.06 -50.16 25.89
C GLY A 150 -7.01 -49.59 24.83
N ASN A 151 -7.98 -50.40 24.38
CA ASN A 151 -9.09 -50.04 23.46
C ASN A 151 -9.71 -48.66 23.73
N PRO A 152 -10.34 -48.05 22.72
CA PRO A 152 -11.79 -47.85 22.87
C PRO A 152 -12.62 -47.96 21.57
N GLU A 153 -13.85 -48.43 21.77
CA GLU A 153 -15.00 -48.16 20.92
C GLU A 153 -15.38 -46.66 20.97
N ASN A 154 -15.99 -46.19 19.88
CA ASN A 154 -16.93 -45.06 19.76
C ASN A 154 -16.74 -43.78 20.60
N SER A 155 -16.50 -42.66 19.90
CA SER A 155 -17.39 -41.48 19.97
C SER A 155 -16.98 -40.43 18.93
N ASP A 156 -17.77 -40.33 17.86
CA ASP A 156 -17.94 -39.11 17.07
C ASP A 156 -18.53 -38.04 17.97
N GLU A 157 -17.85 -36.90 18.15
CA GLU A 157 -18.41 -35.60 18.52
C GLU A 157 -17.22 -34.64 18.75
N ASN A 158 -16.94 -33.73 17.80
CA ASN A 158 -16.22 -32.45 18.02
C ASN A 158 -15.97 -31.61 16.74
N ALA A 159 -16.49 -31.98 15.57
CA ALA A 159 -16.32 -31.18 14.34
C ALA A 159 -17.27 -29.96 14.22
N VAL A 160 -18.26 -29.82 15.12
CA VAL A 160 -19.34 -28.81 14.98
C VAL A 160 -19.02 -27.48 15.67
N ASP A 161 -18.17 -27.48 16.69
CA ASP A 161 -17.94 -26.29 17.55
C ASP A 161 -16.96 -25.25 16.96
N GLY A 162 -16.08 -25.66 16.04
CA GLY A 162 -15.15 -24.74 15.35
C GLY A 162 -15.82 -23.89 14.26
N LYS A 163 -16.88 -24.41 13.64
CA LYS A 163 -17.60 -23.76 12.55
C LYS A 163 -18.51 -22.63 13.07
N SER A 164 -19.19 -22.87 14.20
CA SER A 164 -20.04 -21.90 14.89
C SER A 164 -19.25 -20.71 15.45
N LYS A 165 -18.06 -20.94 16.00
CA LYS A 165 -17.17 -19.88 16.53
C LYS A 165 -16.65 -18.95 15.43
N LEU A 166 -16.30 -19.49 14.26
CA LEU A 166 -15.80 -18.70 13.13
C LEU A 166 -16.93 -17.90 12.45
N GLU A 167 -18.10 -18.52 12.25
CA GLU A 167 -19.29 -17.81 11.75
C GLU A 167 -19.68 -16.68 12.70
N ASN A 168 -19.64 -16.90 14.01
CA ASN A 168 -19.88 -15.86 15.01
C ASN A 168 -18.84 -14.72 14.97
N ALA A 169 -17.55 -15.01 14.74
CA ALA A 169 -16.52 -13.97 14.61
C ALA A 169 -16.74 -13.09 13.36
N VAL A 170 -17.09 -13.70 12.22
CA VAL A 170 -17.41 -12.98 10.98
C VAL A 170 -18.71 -12.18 11.10
N LEU A 171 -19.72 -12.73 11.79
CA LEU A 171 -20.97 -12.03 12.11
C LEU A 171 -20.78 -10.88 13.12
N THR A 172 -19.85 -11.02 14.07
CA THR A 172 -19.52 -9.96 15.03
C THR A 172 -18.80 -8.81 14.33
N TRP A 173 -17.92 -9.11 13.39
CA TRP A 173 -17.21 -8.11 12.60
C TRP A 173 -18.14 -7.32 11.66
N SER A 174 -19.07 -8.00 11.00
CA SER A 174 -20.08 -7.34 10.14
C SER A 174 -21.09 -6.49 10.94
N LYS A 175 -21.39 -6.85 12.19
CA LYS A 175 -22.27 -6.05 13.09
C LYS A 175 -21.55 -4.87 13.76
N GLY A 176 -20.24 -4.96 13.97
CA GLY A 176 -19.43 -3.86 14.54
C GLY A 176 -19.45 -2.58 13.71
N PHE A 177 -19.69 -2.69 12.40
CA PHE A 177 -19.75 -1.54 11.49
C PHE A 177 -21.05 -0.71 11.62
N VAL A 178 -22.11 -1.25 12.25
CA VAL A 178 -23.47 -0.64 12.25
C VAL A 178 -23.83 0.02 13.58
N ARG A 179 -23.09 -0.23 14.68
CA ARG A 179 -23.51 0.13 16.04
C ARG A 179 -22.96 1.44 16.60
N ASP A 180 -21.92 2.03 16.01
CA ASP A 180 -21.24 3.21 16.56
C ASP A 180 -21.82 4.58 16.17
N THR A 181 -22.97 4.63 15.48
CA THR A 181 -23.56 5.92 15.03
C THR A 181 -24.77 6.41 15.83
N ARG A 182 -25.18 5.78 16.94
CA ARG A 182 -26.37 6.23 17.70
C ARG A 182 -26.25 6.05 19.20
N LYS A 183 -25.63 7.02 19.88
CA LYS A 183 -26.08 7.64 21.15
C LYS A 183 -24.91 8.34 21.85
N ALA A 184 -25.00 9.66 21.96
CA ALA A 184 -24.87 10.39 23.22
C ALA A 184 -24.94 11.89 22.90
N GLY A 185 -26.09 12.51 23.17
CA GLY A 185 -26.13 13.94 23.42
C GLY A 185 -26.11 14.15 24.93
N PHE A 186 -25.33 15.11 25.42
CA PHE A 186 -25.79 16.18 26.31
C PHE A 186 -24.64 17.11 26.75
N THR A 187 -24.96 18.40 26.71
CA THR A 187 -24.50 19.54 27.54
C THR A 187 -23.01 19.89 27.67
N GLU A 188 -22.72 21.07 27.13
CA GLU A 188 -21.60 21.96 27.44
C GLU A 188 -21.44 22.18 28.95
N LYS A 189 -20.22 21.95 29.46
CA LYS A 189 -19.60 22.80 30.47
C LYS A 189 -18.11 22.95 30.17
N SER A 190 -17.67 24.20 30.20
CA SER A 190 -16.29 24.65 30.12
C SER A 190 -15.45 24.05 31.24
N ASP A 191 -14.28 23.50 30.92
CA ASP A 191 -13.15 23.53 31.85
C ASP A 191 -11.82 23.57 31.09
N GLN A 192 -11.02 24.55 31.47
CA GLN A 192 -9.67 24.82 31.02
C GLN A 192 -8.73 23.87 31.80
N ASN A 193 -7.95 23.03 31.12
CA ASN A 193 -6.57 22.73 31.55
C ASN A 193 -5.77 21.94 30.50
N THR A 194 -4.73 22.63 30.02
CA THR A 194 -3.40 22.18 29.54
C THR A 194 -3.12 20.68 29.42
N GLY A 195 -3.20 20.19 28.19
CA GLY A 195 -2.74 18.86 27.75
C GLY A 195 -2.92 18.73 26.22
N THR A 196 -2.31 19.62 25.46
CA THR A 196 -2.57 19.81 24.02
C THR A 196 -1.98 18.69 23.16
N GLY A 197 -2.81 17.71 22.78
CA GLY A 197 -2.50 16.86 21.63
C GLY A 197 -2.23 17.74 20.40
N LYS A 198 -1.14 17.52 19.67
CA LYS A 198 -0.58 18.49 18.69
C LYS A 198 -1.49 18.91 17.51
N PHE A 199 -2.65 18.27 17.29
CA PHE A 199 -3.55 18.64 16.18
C PHE A 199 -5.05 18.53 16.53
N PRO A 200 -5.58 19.32 17.49
CA PRO A 200 -6.99 19.28 17.87
C PRO A 200 -7.91 19.94 16.83
N ALA A 201 -7.39 20.91 16.06
CA ALA A 201 -8.14 21.67 15.07
C ALA A 201 -8.60 20.80 13.89
N LEU A 202 -7.78 19.83 13.47
CA LEU A 202 -8.10 18.88 12.41
C LEU A 202 -9.32 18.01 12.73
N ARG A 203 -9.61 17.79 14.01
CA ARG A 203 -10.74 16.97 14.48
C ARG A 203 -12.09 17.68 14.39
N ARG A 204 -12.11 18.99 14.13
CA ARG A 204 -13.35 19.78 13.97
C ARG A 204 -13.85 19.85 12.52
N ARG A 205 -13.01 19.43 11.56
CA ARG A 205 -13.34 19.45 10.13
C ARG A 205 -14.43 18.41 9.85
N LYS A 206 -15.58 18.86 9.34
CA LYS A 206 -16.67 18.01 8.87
C LYS A 206 -16.44 17.52 7.45
N HIS A 207 -15.86 18.37 6.60
CA HIS A 207 -15.53 18.09 5.20
C HIS A 207 -14.06 18.36 4.92
N ILE A 208 -13.46 17.54 4.06
CA ILE A 208 -12.08 17.71 3.61
C ILE A 208 -12.08 17.82 2.10
N PHE A 209 -11.49 18.90 1.59
CA PHE A 209 -11.29 19.11 0.16
C PHE A 209 -9.83 18.85 -0.19
N VAL A 210 -9.61 17.90 -1.07
CA VAL A 210 -8.29 17.60 -1.61
C VAL A 210 -8.15 18.33 -2.94
N ILE A 211 -7.18 19.21 -3.05
CA ILE A 211 -6.79 19.89 -4.29
C ILE A 211 -5.66 19.08 -4.90
N ALA A 212 -5.98 18.24 -5.88
CA ALA A 212 -5.06 17.41 -6.65
C ALA A 212 -5.05 17.84 -8.12
N VAL A 213 -4.96 19.14 -8.35
CA VAL A 213 -4.89 19.72 -9.70
C VAL A 213 -3.40 19.83 -10.05
N ASP A 214 -2.97 19.13 -11.10
CA ASP A 214 -1.65 19.33 -11.71
C ASP A 214 -1.91 19.83 -13.13
N CYS A 215 -1.75 21.13 -13.41
CA CYS A 215 -1.88 21.66 -14.78
C CYS A 215 -0.53 21.67 -15.51
N ASP A 216 -0.57 21.87 -16.83
CA ASP A 216 0.64 22.02 -17.67
C ASP A 216 1.54 23.18 -17.20
N THR A 217 0.94 24.20 -16.57
CA THR A 217 1.66 25.30 -15.94
C THR A 217 1.33 25.46 -14.46
N ASN A 218 2.32 25.92 -13.69
CA ASN A 218 2.13 26.23 -12.27
C ASN A 218 1.15 27.39 -12.05
N THR A 219 1.00 28.31 -13.02
CA THR A 219 0.11 29.47 -12.91
C THR A 219 -1.36 29.06 -12.93
N ASP A 220 -1.74 28.13 -13.80
CA ASP A 220 -3.12 27.66 -13.91
C ASP A 220 -3.52 26.86 -12.66
N THR A 221 -2.55 26.12 -12.11
CA THR A 221 -2.71 25.39 -10.85
C THR A 221 -2.93 26.34 -9.67
N LEU A 222 -2.22 27.47 -9.62
CA LEU A 222 -2.40 28.51 -8.60
C LEU A 222 -3.77 29.16 -8.69
N GLU A 223 -4.19 29.54 -9.90
CA GLU A 223 -5.48 30.18 -10.11
C GLU A 223 -6.63 29.25 -9.69
N THR A 224 -6.53 27.97 -10.05
CA THR A 224 -7.52 26.96 -9.67
C THR A 224 -7.57 26.75 -8.16
N ALA A 225 -6.41 26.62 -7.51
CA ALA A 225 -6.33 26.49 -6.05
C ALA A 225 -6.89 27.72 -5.34
N GLY A 226 -6.61 28.93 -5.84
CA GLY A 226 -7.17 30.19 -5.34
C GLY A 226 -8.69 30.24 -5.46
N LYS A 227 -9.24 29.94 -6.65
CA LYS A 227 -10.69 29.87 -6.89
C LYS A 227 -11.40 28.89 -5.95
N ILE A 228 -10.80 27.72 -5.71
CA ILE A 228 -11.34 26.74 -4.75
C ILE A 228 -11.34 27.34 -3.34
N LEU A 229 -10.22 27.88 -2.86
CA LEU A 229 -10.13 28.44 -1.51
C LEU A 229 -11.09 29.62 -1.29
N GLU A 230 -11.24 30.50 -2.28
CA GLU A 230 -12.17 31.63 -2.24
C GLU A 230 -13.64 31.18 -2.16
N ALA A 231 -14.00 30.12 -2.88
CA ALA A 231 -15.37 29.59 -2.89
C ALA A 231 -15.87 29.14 -1.50
N PHE A 232 -14.94 28.80 -0.59
CA PHE A 232 -15.21 28.33 0.78
C PHE A 232 -14.84 29.35 1.87
N GLY A 233 -14.65 30.63 1.54
CA GLY A 233 -14.16 31.63 2.48
C GLY A 233 -14.97 31.75 3.78
N LYS A 234 -16.30 31.52 3.75
CA LYS A 234 -17.17 31.54 4.94
C LYS A 234 -17.03 30.28 5.80
N GLU A 235 -17.01 29.12 5.17
CA GLU A 235 -16.93 27.82 5.83
C GLU A 235 -15.52 27.56 6.41
N LYS A 236 -14.50 28.20 5.82
CA LYS A 236 -13.12 28.23 6.30
C LYS A 236 -13.00 28.96 7.65
N THR A 237 -13.68 30.09 7.84
CA THR A 237 -13.64 30.84 9.10
C THR A 237 -14.39 30.14 10.23
N GLU A 238 -15.43 29.36 9.91
CA GLU A 238 -16.13 28.50 10.87
C GLU A 238 -15.31 27.27 11.31
N GLY A 239 -14.24 26.94 10.59
CA GLY A 239 -13.38 25.80 10.89
C GLY A 239 -14.02 24.44 10.55
N SER A 240 -15.14 24.42 9.83
CA SER A 240 -15.89 23.22 9.48
C SER A 240 -15.32 22.48 8.27
N VAL A 241 -14.48 23.15 7.49
CA VAL A 241 -13.88 22.65 6.25
C VAL A 241 -12.36 22.63 6.36
N GLY A 242 -11.72 21.54 5.88
CA GLY A 242 -10.28 21.43 5.78
C GLY A 242 -9.78 21.23 4.34
N PHE A 243 -8.52 21.57 4.09
CA PHE A 243 -7.89 21.52 2.77
C PHE A 243 -6.61 20.70 2.77
N ILE A 244 -6.44 19.87 1.75
CA ILE A 244 -5.22 19.12 1.48
C ILE A 244 -4.72 19.50 0.09
N LEU A 245 -3.47 19.93 -0.05
CA LEU A 245 -2.83 20.08 -1.36
C LEU A 245 -2.10 18.79 -1.72
N SER A 246 -2.30 18.24 -2.92
CA SER A 246 -1.76 16.95 -3.33
C SER A 246 -1.10 17.00 -4.71
N THR A 247 0.23 17.03 -4.73
CA THR A 247 1.03 17.39 -5.92
C THR A 247 2.29 16.51 -6.08
N SER A 248 2.89 16.54 -7.28
CA SER A 248 4.22 15.99 -7.60
C SER A 248 5.38 16.89 -7.17
N MET A 249 5.08 18.12 -6.74
CA MET A 249 6.06 19.11 -6.28
C MET A 249 6.67 18.73 -4.92
N SER A 250 7.91 19.12 -4.72
CA SER A 250 8.61 19.06 -3.44
C SER A 250 8.12 20.13 -2.47
N ILE A 251 8.44 19.99 -1.19
CA ILE A 251 8.01 20.99 -0.20
C ILE A 251 8.57 22.39 -0.48
N SER A 252 9.80 22.50 -1.00
CA SER A 252 10.41 23.77 -1.39
C SER A 252 9.72 24.40 -2.60
N GLU A 253 9.32 23.57 -3.56
CA GLU A 253 8.53 23.99 -4.72
C GLU A 253 7.13 24.43 -4.29
N VAL A 254 6.48 23.69 -3.37
CA VAL A 254 5.18 24.05 -2.78
C VAL A 254 5.25 25.37 -2.03
N HIS A 255 6.30 25.60 -1.23
CA HIS A 255 6.48 26.88 -0.55
C HIS A 255 6.56 28.04 -1.55
N SER A 256 7.37 27.88 -2.60
CA SER A 256 7.52 28.89 -3.65
C SER A 256 6.21 29.14 -4.40
N PHE A 257 5.47 28.07 -4.68
CA PHE A 257 4.15 28.10 -5.29
C PHE A 257 3.16 28.91 -4.43
N LEU A 258 3.05 28.61 -3.14
CA LEU A 258 2.15 29.33 -2.23
C LEU A 258 2.49 30.82 -2.13
N VAL A 259 3.78 31.15 -1.97
CA VAL A 259 4.24 32.55 -1.91
C VAL A 259 3.92 33.30 -3.20
N SER A 260 4.12 32.68 -4.37
CA SER A 260 3.76 33.31 -5.66
C SER A 260 2.26 33.52 -5.86
N GLY A 261 1.42 32.67 -5.24
CA GLY A 261 -0.03 32.79 -5.28
C GLY A 261 -0.64 33.68 -4.21
N GLY A 262 0.16 34.24 -3.30
CA GLY A 262 -0.35 34.95 -2.12
C GLY A 262 -1.13 34.07 -1.14
N LEU A 263 -0.92 32.75 -1.19
CA LEU A 263 -1.57 31.79 -0.30
C LEU A 263 -0.70 31.53 0.93
N SER A 264 -1.33 31.36 2.09
CA SER A 264 -0.62 31.00 3.32
C SER A 264 -0.52 29.49 3.46
N PRO A 265 0.62 28.93 3.92
CA PRO A 265 0.68 27.53 4.34
C PRO A 265 -0.39 27.17 5.40
N SER A 266 -0.87 28.14 6.18
CA SER A 266 -1.93 27.95 7.18
C SER A 266 -3.32 27.76 6.56
N ASP A 267 -3.47 28.01 5.25
CA ASP A 267 -4.72 27.79 4.53
C ASP A 267 -5.02 26.31 4.29
N PHE A 268 -3.99 25.46 4.46
CA PHE A 268 -4.05 24.02 4.24
C PHE A 268 -3.76 23.27 5.54
N ASP A 269 -4.47 22.17 5.74
CA ASP A 269 -4.30 21.29 6.89
C ASP A 269 -3.17 20.27 6.65
N ALA A 270 -2.96 19.84 5.40
CA ALA A 270 -1.87 18.96 5.01
C ALA A 270 -1.42 19.13 3.56
N PHE A 271 -0.20 18.68 3.27
CA PHE A 271 0.43 18.69 1.96
C PHE A 271 0.96 17.31 1.63
N VAL A 272 0.49 16.73 0.53
CA VAL A 272 1.05 15.52 -0.07
C VAL A 272 2.00 15.95 -1.19
N CYS A 273 3.29 15.69 -0.99
CA CYS A 273 4.38 16.15 -1.86
C CYS A 273 5.06 14.97 -2.56
N ASN A 274 5.90 15.27 -3.56
CA ASN A 274 6.78 14.31 -4.24
C ASN A 274 6.01 13.08 -4.74
N SER A 275 4.84 13.30 -5.34
CA SER A 275 3.94 12.25 -5.86
C SER A 275 3.44 11.26 -4.77
N GLY A 276 3.44 11.71 -3.51
CA GLY A 276 2.93 10.96 -2.37
C GLY A 276 3.98 10.20 -1.56
N SER A 277 5.28 10.47 -1.73
CA SER A 277 6.32 9.95 -0.83
C SER A 277 6.41 10.73 0.48
N ASP A 278 6.02 12.01 0.47
CA ASP A 278 6.18 12.89 1.62
C ASP A 278 4.86 13.54 2.01
N LEU A 279 4.62 13.61 3.32
CA LEU A 279 3.42 14.17 3.90
C LEU A 279 3.81 15.22 4.94
N TYR A 280 3.30 16.43 4.77
CA TYR A 280 3.55 17.54 5.68
C TYR A 280 2.24 18.09 6.25
N TYR A 281 2.31 18.62 7.47
CA TYR A 281 1.25 19.41 8.09
C TYR A 281 1.71 20.87 8.21
N SER A 282 0.74 21.78 8.26
CA SER A 282 1.02 23.19 8.52
C SER A 282 1.42 23.42 9.99
N SER A 283 2.52 24.14 10.22
CA SER A 283 2.98 24.57 11.55
C SER A 283 2.40 25.93 11.91
N LEU A 284 1.74 26.02 13.06
CA LEU A 284 1.26 27.30 13.61
C LEU A 284 2.31 28.00 14.51
N THR A 285 3.44 27.36 14.76
CA THR A 285 4.36 27.74 15.85
C THR A 285 5.73 28.25 15.41
N SER A 286 6.09 28.15 14.14
CA SER A 286 7.43 28.49 13.63
C SER A 286 7.36 29.31 12.34
N GLU A 287 7.83 30.56 12.38
CA GLU A 287 7.98 31.39 11.17
C GLU A 287 9.10 30.89 10.24
N ASP A 288 10.14 30.25 10.78
CA ASP A 288 11.29 29.77 10.00
C ASP A 288 11.03 28.47 9.21
N SER A 289 10.03 27.68 9.61
CA SER A 289 9.62 26.47 8.89
C SER A 289 8.11 26.23 9.04
N PRO A 290 7.28 26.65 8.06
CA PRO A 290 5.84 26.53 8.16
C PRO A 290 5.32 25.10 7.97
N PHE A 291 6.19 24.11 7.76
CA PHE A 291 5.82 22.73 7.46
C PHE A 291 6.44 21.74 8.45
N VAL A 292 5.63 20.80 8.92
CA VAL A 292 6.04 19.69 9.79
C VAL A 292 5.88 18.38 9.04
N LEU A 293 6.99 17.66 8.83
CA LEU A 293 7.00 16.35 8.18
C LEU A 293 6.36 15.27 9.08
N ASP A 294 5.53 14.40 8.48
CA ASP A 294 4.96 13.22 9.15
C ASP A 294 5.92 12.01 9.04
N LEU A 295 6.80 11.86 10.03
CA LEU A 295 7.73 10.73 10.10
C LEU A 295 7.03 9.37 10.23
N TYR A 296 5.80 9.31 10.77
CA TYR A 296 5.05 8.05 10.86
C TYR A 296 4.60 7.58 9.47
N TYR A 297 4.36 8.52 8.55
CA TYR A 297 4.06 8.18 7.17
C TYR A 297 5.27 7.55 6.48
N HIS A 298 6.49 8.03 6.75
CA HIS A 298 7.71 7.40 6.24
C HIS A 298 7.85 5.94 6.69
N SER A 299 7.65 5.65 7.97
CA SER A 299 7.64 4.27 8.47
C SER A 299 6.54 3.40 7.82
N HIS A 300 5.47 4.01 7.29
CA HIS A 300 4.42 3.29 6.58
C HIS A 300 4.83 2.89 5.15
N ILE A 301 5.63 3.72 4.48
CA ILE A 301 6.00 3.53 3.06
C ILE A 301 7.38 2.90 2.86
N GLU A 302 8.22 2.85 3.91
CA GLU A 302 9.60 2.36 3.87
C GLU A 302 9.71 0.86 3.49
N TYR A 303 8.63 0.08 3.60
CA TYR A 303 8.67 -1.36 3.37
C TYR A 303 9.37 -1.76 2.06
N ARG A 304 10.55 -2.37 2.20
CA ARG A 304 11.42 -2.84 1.10
C ARG A 304 11.89 -1.73 0.14
N TRP A 305 11.97 -0.49 0.64
CA TRP A 305 12.62 0.60 -0.06
C TRP A 305 14.13 0.32 -0.21
N GLY A 306 14.67 0.51 -1.41
CA GLY A 306 16.06 0.13 -1.70
C GLY A 306 17.11 1.16 -1.28
N GLY A 307 16.68 2.33 -0.78
CA GLY A 307 17.54 3.40 -0.30
C GLY A 307 18.70 3.73 -1.26
N GLU A 308 19.89 3.93 -0.69
CA GLU A 308 21.09 4.30 -1.44
C GLU A 308 21.51 3.26 -2.51
N GLY A 309 21.20 1.97 -2.28
CA GLY A 309 21.47 0.92 -3.27
C GLY A 309 20.62 1.08 -4.54
N LEU A 310 19.34 1.45 -4.35
CA LEU A 310 18.45 1.81 -5.45
C LEU A 310 18.92 3.08 -6.14
N ARG A 311 19.27 4.13 -5.38
CA ARG A 311 19.79 5.40 -5.92
C ARG A 311 20.98 5.17 -6.85
N LYS A 312 21.99 4.42 -6.42
CA LYS A 312 23.18 4.09 -7.24
C LYS A 312 22.80 3.36 -8.54
N SER A 313 21.80 2.49 -8.49
CA SER A 313 21.32 1.77 -9.66
C SER A 313 20.60 2.71 -10.64
N LEU A 314 19.82 3.66 -10.13
CA LEU A 314 19.17 4.70 -10.94
C LEU A 314 20.18 5.66 -11.57
N VAL A 315 21.20 6.09 -10.84
CA VAL A 315 22.28 6.93 -11.37
C VAL A 315 23.06 6.21 -12.47
N ARG A 316 23.29 4.90 -12.32
CA ARG A 316 23.91 4.09 -13.40
C ARG A 316 23.00 4.00 -14.63
N TRP A 317 21.69 3.89 -14.41
CA TRP A 317 20.71 3.90 -15.50
C TRP A 317 20.69 5.24 -16.23
N THR A 318 20.71 6.38 -15.52
CA THR A 318 20.77 7.70 -16.16
C THR A 318 22.05 7.91 -16.95
N ALA A 319 23.21 7.47 -16.43
CA ALA A 319 24.47 7.48 -17.15
C ALA A 319 24.37 6.68 -18.46
N SER A 320 23.81 5.46 -18.41
CA SER A 320 23.61 4.62 -19.60
C SER A 320 22.67 5.23 -20.65
N ILE A 321 21.72 6.09 -20.25
CA ILE A 321 20.88 6.84 -21.19
C ILE A 321 21.67 7.99 -21.81
N ASN A 322 22.43 8.73 -21.00
CA ASN A 322 23.22 9.86 -21.47
C ASN A 322 24.35 9.44 -22.42
N ASP A 323 24.97 8.27 -22.21
CA ASP A 323 26.05 7.72 -23.06
C ASP A 323 25.60 7.39 -24.50
N LYS A 324 24.28 7.38 -24.78
CA LYS A 324 23.76 7.14 -26.14
C LYS A 324 23.91 8.35 -27.07
N MET A 325 24.42 9.49 -26.58
CA MET A 325 24.63 10.72 -27.35
C MET A 325 26.12 11.11 -27.38
N ALA A 326 26.61 11.51 -28.54
CA ALA A 326 28.00 11.92 -28.78
C ALA A 326 28.27 13.40 -28.42
N ASP A 327 27.22 14.20 -28.24
CA ASP A 327 27.31 15.57 -27.73
C ASP A 327 27.06 15.55 -26.22
N ASN A 328 27.86 16.29 -25.45
CA ASN A 328 27.87 16.41 -23.97
C ASN A 328 26.54 16.86 -23.31
N GLU A 329 25.41 16.77 -24.00
CA GLU A 329 24.08 17.11 -23.50
C GLU A 329 23.46 15.97 -22.68
N ARG A 330 23.11 16.25 -21.42
CA ARG A 330 22.52 15.28 -20.50
C ARG A 330 21.01 15.20 -20.72
N ILE A 331 20.50 14.03 -21.12
CA ILE A 331 19.06 13.77 -21.33
C ILE A 331 18.32 13.76 -19.99
N VAL A 332 18.90 13.08 -18.99
CA VAL A 332 18.36 12.98 -17.63
C VAL A 332 19.43 13.39 -16.63
N VAL A 333 19.07 14.26 -15.70
CA VAL A 333 19.96 14.79 -14.65
C VAL A 333 19.30 14.60 -13.29
N GLU A 334 20.04 14.10 -12.30
CA GLU A 334 19.56 14.02 -10.92
C GLU A 334 19.32 15.43 -10.37
N ASN A 335 18.16 15.65 -9.76
CA ASN A 335 17.82 16.93 -9.16
C ASN A 335 18.09 16.89 -7.65
N GLU A 336 19.35 17.12 -7.27
CA GLU A 336 19.80 17.04 -5.88
C GLU A 336 19.05 17.96 -4.92
N GLN A 337 18.53 19.10 -5.40
CA GLN A 337 17.80 20.06 -4.58
C GLN A 337 16.42 19.56 -4.13
N VAL A 338 15.89 18.55 -4.81
CA VAL A 338 14.53 18.02 -4.62
C VAL A 338 14.55 16.57 -4.09
N LEU A 339 15.74 16.01 -3.87
CA LEU A 339 15.87 14.67 -3.30
C LEU A 339 15.35 14.64 -1.86
N THR A 340 14.55 13.61 -1.56
CA THR A 340 14.19 13.25 -0.18
C THR A 340 14.58 11.80 0.08
N GLU A 341 14.46 11.36 1.33
CA GLU A 341 14.76 9.98 1.72
C GLU A 341 13.93 8.95 0.92
N TYR A 342 12.70 9.33 0.57
CA TYR A 342 11.71 8.48 -0.12
C TYR A 342 11.29 9.01 -1.49
N CYS A 343 12.00 9.99 -2.06
CA CYS A 343 11.82 10.40 -3.46
C CYS A 343 13.15 10.75 -4.11
N TYR A 344 13.48 9.99 -5.17
CA TYR A 344 14.57 10.32 -6.06
C TYR A 344 14.02 11.02 -7.31
N ALA A 345 14.30 12.32 -7.41
CA ALA A 345 13.82 13.18 -8.48
C ALA A 345 14.90 13.39 -9.55
N PHE A 346 14.49 13.31 -10.81
CA PHE A 346 15.33 13.57 -11.97
C PHE A 346 14.66 14.58 -12.90
N LYS A 347 15.45 15.50 -13.44
CA LYS A 347 15.04 16.43 -14.49
C LYS A 347 15.28 15.78 -15.85
N VAL A 348 14.25 15.78 -16.69
CA VAL A 348 14.28 15.25 -18.05
C VAL A 348 14.31 16.44 -19.01
N GLN A 349 15.41 16.60 -19.74
CA GLN A 349 15.58 17.71 -20.68
C GLN A 349 14.98 17.40 -22.06
N LYS A 350 14.98 16.13 -22.46
CA LYS A 350 14.46 15.66 -23.75
C LYS A 350 13.48 14.50 -23.56
N PRO A 351 12.18 14.77 -23.30
CA PRO A 351 11.18 13.73 -23.00
C PRO A 351 11.08 12.63 -24.08
N GLY A 352 11.21 12.99 -25.36
CA GLY A 352 11.13 12.04 -26.48
C GLY A 352 12.30 11.03 -26.56
N MET A 353 13.37 11.25 -25.81
CA MET A 353 14.55 10.38 -25.79
C MET A 353 14.56 9.40 -24.61
N VAL A 354 13.64 9.57 -23.65
CA VAL A 354 13.55 8.70 -22.48
C VAL A 354 12.51 7.60 -22.72
N PRO A 355 12.76 6.35 -22.31
CA PRO A 355 11.79 5.28 -22.50
C PRO A 355 10.42 5.60 -21.90
N PRO A 356 9.32 5.16 -22.55
CA PRO A 356 7.99 5.29 -21.99
C PRO A 356 7.90 4.66 -20.60
N VAL A 357 7.03 5.19 -19.73
CA VAL A 357 6.92 4.76 -18.33
C VAL A 357 6.71 3.24 -18.17
N LYS A 358 6.00 2.62 -19.12
CA LYS A 358 5.75 1.17 -19.12
C LYS A 358 7.04 0.37 -19.31
N GLU A 359 7.91 0.82 -20.21
CA GLU A 359 9.21 0.19 -20.44
C GLU A 359 10.15 0.43 -19.26
N LEU A 360 10.14 1.64 -18.72
CA LEU A 360 10.97 1.96 -17.56
C LEU A 360 10.56 1.12 -16.34
N ARG A 361 9.27 1.00 -16.05
CA ARG A 361 8.77 0.10 -15.00
C ARG A 361 9.11 -1.36 -15.27
N LYS A 362 9.08 -1.82 -16.53
CA LYS A 362 9.50 -3.17 -16.91
C LYS A 362 10.99 -3.37 -16.63
N LEU A 363 11.84 -2.40 -16.98
CA LEU A 363 13.28 -2.43 -16.72
C LEU A 363 13.57 -2.52 -15.22
N MET A 364 12.92 -1.69 -14.40
CA MET A 364 13.07 -1.73 -12.94
C MET A 364 12.70 -3.11 -12.38
N ARG A 365 11.59 -3.71 -12.86
CA ARG A 365 11.17 -5.06 -12.46
C ARG A 365 12.16 -6.15 -12.87
N ILE A 366 12.73 -6.08 -14.07
CA ILE A 366 13.75 -7.03 -14.56
C ILE A 366 14.99 -6.98 -13.65
N HIS A 367 15.37 -5.79 -13.18
CA HIS A 367 16.46 -5.60 -12.23
C HIS A 367 16.05 -5.81 -10.75
N ALA A 368 14.85 -6.33 -10.50
CA ALA A 368 14.30 -6.55 -9.16
C ALA A 368 14.27 -5.28 -8.27
N LEU A 369 14.25 -4.10 -8.88
CA LEU A 369 14.15 -2.82 -8.19
C LEU A 369 12.68 -2.56 -7.80
N ARG A 370 12.44 -2.40 -6.50
CA ARG A 370 11.09 -2.23 -5.92
C ARG A 370 10.76 -0.75 -5.73
N CYS A 371 10.38 -0.11 -6.83
CA CYS A 371 10.00 1.30 -6.82
C CYS A 371 8.88 1.59 -7.83
N HIS A 372 8.19 2.72 -7.62
CA HIS A 372 7.33 3.34 -8.60
C HIS A 372 8.09 4.44 -9.31
N VAL A 373 8.04 4.40 -10.64
CA VAL A 373 8.61 5.44 -11.50
C VAL A 373 7.44 6.20 -12.13
N ILE A 374 7.49 7.52 -11.99
CA ILE A 374 6.40 8.42 -12.29
C ILE A 374 6.93 9.63 -13.06
N TYR A 375 6.43 9.85 -14.27
CA TYR A 375 6.69 11.09 -14.99
C TYR A 375 5.73 12.16 -14.49
N CYS A 376 6.28 13.35 -14.28
CA CYS A 376 5.57 14.53 -13.84
C CYS A 376 5.93 15.71 -14.77
N GLN A 377 5.16 16.80 -14.70
CA GLN A 377 5.31 18.03 -15.45
C GLN A 377 5.45 17.76 -16.95
N ASN A 378 4.47 17.04 -17.52
CA ASN A 378 4.44 16.68 -18.93
C ASN A 378 5.71 15.93 -19.39
N GLY A 379 6.26 15.10 -18.51
CA GLY A 379 7.46 14.30 -18.76
C GLY A 379 8.79 15.01 -18.57
N THR A 380 8.80 16.26 -18.09
CA THR A 380 10.04 17.02 -17.82
C THR A 380 10.64 16.71 -16.44
N LYS A 381 9.88 16.05 -15.56
CA LYS A 381 10.32 15.56 -14.25
C LYS A 381 10.02 14.08 -14.11
N LEU A 382 10.89 13.36 -13.41
CA LEU A 382 10.77 11.94 -13.14
C LEU A 382 10.98 11.70 -11.64
N ASN A 383 9.94 11.27 -10.94
CA ASN A 383 10.00 10.89 -9.54
C ASN A 383 10.09 9.36 -9.42
N VAL A 384 10.98 8.90 -8.55
CA VAL A 384 11.09 7.49 -8.16
C VAL A 384 10.81 7.36 -6.67
N ILE A 385 9.71 6.69 -6.34
CA ILE A 385 9.17 6.60 -4.97
C ILE A 385 8.97 5.14 -4.54
N PRO A 386 8.77 4.84 -3.24
CA PRO A 386 8.47 3.50 -2.76
C PRO A 386 7.24 2.87 -3.41
N ILE A 387 7.20 1.53 -3.45
CA ILE A 387 6.05 0.79 -3.98
C ILE A 387 4.76 0.99 -3.14
N MET A 388 4.94 1.38 -1.87
CA MET A 388 3.86 1.69 -0.94
C MET A 388 3.46 3.17 -0.95
N ALA A 389 4.13 4.01 -1.75
CA ALA A 389 3.86 5.43 -1.83
C ALA A 389 3.10 5.75 -3.12
N SER A 390 2.06 6.56 -2.99
CA SER A 390 1.36 7.25 -4.08
C SER A 390 0.49 8.34 -3.47
N ARG A 391 0.03 9.31 -4.27
CA ARG A 391 -0.91 10.33 -3.78
C ARG A 391 -2.17 9.72 -3.19
N SER A 392 -2.75 8.72 -3.86
CA SER A 392 -3.95 8.02 -3.35
C SER A 392 -3.68 7.24 -2.07
N GLN A 393 -2.49 6.64 -1.90
CA GLN A 393 -2.13 5.93 -0.68
C GLN A 393 -1.85 6.89 0.48
N ALA A 394 -1.25 8.05 0.21
CA ALA A 394 -1.08 9.14 1.19
C ALA A 394 -2.43 9.66 1.69
N LEU A 395 -3.39 9.88 0.79
CA LEU A 395 -4.75 10.30 1.15
C LEU A 395 -5.47 9.22 1.99
N ARG A 396 -5.30 7.93 1.66
CA ARG A 396 -5.83 6.85 2.50
C ARG A 396 -5.19 6.82 3.88
N TYR A 397 -3.88 7.05 3.97
CA TYR A 397 -3.20 7.16 5.25
C TYR A 397 -3.78 8.30 6.08
N LEU A 398 -3.95 9.50 5.49
CA LEU A 398 -4.57 10.65 6.14
C LEU A 398 -6.00 10.37 6.60
N TYR A 399 -6.81 9.72 5.76
CA TYR A 399 -8.16 9.27 6.12
C TYR A 399 -8.17 8.41 7.39
N VAL A 400 -7.30 7.38 7.45
CA VAL A 400 -7.21 6.52 8.64
C VAL A 400 -6.65 7.29 9.83
N ARG A 401 -5.62 8.13 9.63
CA ARG A 401 -4.98 8.95 10.67
C ARG A 401 -5.96 9.92 11.31
N TRP A 402 -6.79 10.59 10.51
CA TRP A 402 -7.72 11.63 10.94
C TRP A 402 -9.07 11.06 11.37
N GLY A 403 -9.43 9.84 10.96
CA GLY A 403 -10.68 9.20 11.32
C GLY A 403 -11.92 9.86 10.72
N VAL A 404 -11.78 10.45 9.52
CA VAL A 404 -12.88 11.12 8.79
C VAL A 404 -13.49 10.14 7.80
N ASP A 405 -14.80 10.13 7.59
CA ASP A 405 -15.45 9.26 6.60
C ASP A 405 -15.08 9.68 5.15
N LEU A 406 -14.89 8.70 4.26
CA LEU A 406 -14.65 8.94 2.83
C LEU A 406 -15.81 9.71 2.18
N SER A 407 -17.04 9.57 2.68
CA SER A 407 -18.20 10.33 2.19
C SER A 407 -18.07 11.85 2.36
N ASN A 408 -17.20 12.28 3.27
CA ASN A 408 -17.00 13.68 3.60
C ASN A 408 -15.78 14.29 2.91
N ILE A 409 -15.10 13.50 2.07
CA ILE A 409 -13.95 13.93 1.30
C ILE A 409 -14.40 14.24 -0.12
N VAL A 410 -13.94 15.37 -0.65
CA VAL A 410 -14.11 15.73 -2.06
C VAL A 410 -12.73 15.96 -2.66
N VAL A 411 -12.45 15.30 -3.77
CA VAL A 411 -11.18 15.46 -4.49
C VAL A 411 -11.42 16.28 -5.75
N PHE A 412 -10.79 17.45 -5.82
CA PHE A 412 -10.68 18.24 -7.03
C PHE A 412 -9.50 17.74 -7.85
N VAL A 413 -9.76 17.36 -9.09
CA VAL A 413 -8.75 16.90 -10.06
C VAL A 413 -8.81 17.79 -11.29
N GLY A 414 -7.65 18.07 -11.90
CA GLY A 414 -7.59 18.76 -13.19
C GLY A 414 -8.14 17.90 -14.32
N GLU A 415 -8.64 18.54 -15.39
CA GLU A 415 -9.08 17.85 -16.62
C GLU A 415 -7.93 17.27 -17.44
N SER A 416 -6.77 17.92 -17.38
CA SER A 416 -5.51 17.53 -18.01
C SER A 416 -4.40 17.53 -16.95
N GLY A 417 -3.43 16.60 -17.06
CA GLY A 417 -2.23 16.60 -16.22
C GLY A 417 -1.76 15.26 -15.69
N ASP A 418 -0.78 15.30 -14.80
CA ASP A 418 -0.10 14.11 -14.27
C ASP A 418 -1.01 13.25 -13.39
N THR A 419 -2.05 13.83 -12.80
CA THR A 419 -3.08 13.19 -11.94
C THR A 419 -3.65 11.90 -12.52
N ASP A 420 -3.87 11.87 -13.82
CA ASP A 420 -4.41 10.71 -14.54
C ASP A 420 -3.34 9.65 -14.78
N TYR A 421 -2.09 10.07 -15.02
CA TYR A 421 -0.95 9.20 -15.29
C TYR A 421 -0.35 8.57 -14.02
N GLU A 422 -0.49 9.23 -12.87
CA GLU A 422 -0.08 8.70 -11.56
C GLU A 422 -1.08 7.68 -10.98
N GLY A 423 -2.23 7.48 -11.64
CA GLY A 423 -3.28 6.56 -11.17
C GLY A 423 -4.00 7.08 -9.93
N CYS A 424 -4.01 8.40 -9.71
CA CYS A 424 -4.71 9.03 -8.59
C CYS A 424 -6.21 8.71 -8.68
N LEU A 425 -6.85 8.93 -9.83
CA LEU A 425 -8.26 8.59 -10.08
C LEU A 425 -8.57 7.11 -9.84
N VAL A 426 -7.74 6.20 -10.38
CA VAL A 426 -7.93 4.75 -10.21
C VAL A 426 -7.79 4.35 -8.73
N GLY A 427 -6.83 4.94 -8.00
CA GLY A 427 -6.66 4.74 -6.56
C GLY A 427 -7.78 5.36 -5.73
N CYS A 428 -8.39 6.43 -6.23
CA CYS A 428 -9.49 7.16 -5.61
C CYS A 428 -10.88 6.61 -6.02
N THR A 429 -10.99 5.52 -6.79
CA THR A 429 -12.28 4.90 -7.18
C THR A 429 -13.20 4.50 -6.02
N LYS A 430 -12.68 4.44 -4.79
CA LYS A 430 -13.47 4.22 -3.57
C LYS A 430 -13.93 5.52 -2.88
N LEU A 431 -13.49 6.68 -3.36
CA LEU A 431 -13.96 7.99 -2.90
C LEU A 431 -15.24 8.33 -3.68
N PRO A 432 -16.35 8.61 -2.97
CA PRO A 432 -17.64 8.84 -3.61
C PRO A 432 -17.73 10.19 -4.35
N ASN A 433 -16.87 11.16 -4.00
CA ASN A 433 -16.98 12.53 -4.51
C ASN A 433 -15.67 12.97 -5.19
N ILE A 434 -15.61 12.83 -6.51
CA ILE A 434 -14.54 13.38 -7.34
C ILE A 434 -15.15 14.48 -8.20
N VAL A 435 -14.54 15.67 -8.18
CA VAL A 435 -14.95 16.82 -8.98
C VAL A 435 -13.83 17.10 -9.98
N GLN A 436 -14.13 16.93 -11.25
CA GLN A 436 -13.21 17.28 -12.34
C GLN A 436 -13.35 18.76 -12.65
N MET A 437 -12.23 19.48 -12.64
CA MET A 437 -12.15 20.92 -12.88
C MET A 437 -11.75 21.17 -14.33
N THR A 438 -12.59 21.90 -15.06
CA THR A 438 -12.26 22.43 -16.40
C THR A 438 -11.64 23.82 -16.26
N GLU A 439 -10.80 24.23 -17.22
CA GLU A 439 -10.07 25.51 -17.20
C GLU A 439 -11.00 26.74 -17.03
N ASP A 440 -12.23 26.66 -17.55
CA ASP A 440 -13.24 27.73 -17.50
C ASP A 440 -14.12 27.75 -16.22
N CYS A 441 -13.86 26.90 -15.22
CA CYS A 441 -14.72 26.81 -14.03
C CYS A 441 -14.64 28.08 -13.15
N SER A 442 -15.78 28.70 -12.88
CA SER A 442 -15.88 29.80 -11.91
C SER A 442 -16.08 29.29 -10.48
N GLY A 443 -15.76 30.11 -9.47
CA GLY A 443 -16.03 29.78 -8.06
C GLY A 443 -17.51 29.49 -7.76
N SER A 444 -18.43 30.12 -8.50
CA SER A 444 -19.87 29.83 -8.44
C SER A 444 -20.24 28.45 -8.98
N ASP A 445 -19.55 27.97 -10.02
CA ASP A 445 -19.81 26.64 -10.60
C ASP A 445 -19.34 25.53 -9.67
N ILE A 446 -18.23 25.76 -8.97
CA ILE A 446 -17.72 24.88 -7.91
C ILE A 446 -18.77 24.76 -6.80
N ARG A 447 -19.27 25.91 -6.31
CA ARG A 447 -20.27 25.93 -5.22
C ARG A 447 -21.57 25.22 -5.63
N SER A 448 -22.08 25.48 -6.83
CA SER A 448 -23.27 24.83 -7.38
C SER A 448 -23.09 23.31 -7.52
N SER A 449 -21.92 22.85 -7.95
CA SER A 449 -21.61 21.43 -8.06
C SER A 449 -21.58 20.75 -6.69
N LEU A 450 -21.07 21.43 -5.67
CA LEU A 450 -20.99 20.91 -4.30
C LEU A 450 -22.34 20.90 -3.57
N GLU A 451 -23.20 21.87 -3.85
CA GLU A 451 -24.60 21.86 -3.40
C GLU A 451 -25.36 20.68 -4.01
N LYS A 452 -25.13 20.37 -5.30
CA LYS A 452 -25.71 19.17 -5.95
C LYS A 452 -25.22 17.85 -5.36
N VAL A 453 -23.96 17.80 -4.92
CA VAL A 453 -23.38 16.61 -4.24
C VAL A 453 -23.78 16.57 -2.74
N GLY A 454 -24.50 17.58 -2.24
CA GLY A 454 -25.02 17.62 -0.87
C GLY A 454 -23.97 17.91 0.20
N VAL A 455 -22.78 18.40 -0.21
CA VAL A 455 -21.65 18.70 0.68
C VAL A 455 -21.81 20.08 1.32
N LEU A 456 -22.39 21.04 0.60
CA LEU A 456 -22.76 22.36 1.11
C LEU A 456 -24.28 22.47 1.22
N LYS A 457 -24.76 23.07 2.32
CA LYS A 457 -26.16 23.51 2.43
C LYS A 457 -26.20 25.00 2.05
N GLY A 458 -27.00 25.31 1.02
CA GLY A 458 -27.20 26.67 0.50
C GLY A 458 -27.75 27.64 1.52
#